data_AF-A0A9W9T8K2-F1
#
_entry.id   AF-A0A9W9T8K2-F1
#
_cell.length_a   1.000
_cell.length_b   1.000
_cell.length_c   1.000
_cell.angle_alpha   90.00
_cell.angle_beta   90.00
_cell.angle_gamma   90.00
#
_symmetry.space_group_name_H-M   'P 1'
#
loop_
_entity.id
_entity.type
_entity.pdbx_description
1 polymer ?
#
loop_
_entity_poly.entity_id
_entity_poly.type
_entity_poly.pdbx_seq_one_letter_code
_entity_poly.pdbx_strand_id
1 'polypeptide(L)'
;MKDMAYDKSKGWHEGSLGKKRFMTAPYSKLAACHLKGPGMTIRVYCQMADSTIQEYGVKDDRNWEKMTNLGSAMPGTDIACTVLKTSEPKIRVYFQHMEHGIIEKCYDSKHSWYDGAAKFPKVQPRTSIACTSYMTGSDTVGIRVFFNAANMVLEMVYDGMSWTEGHFHADCIPGTQIACISWIHGSHPDVRVYFQAGHEISAITEYVWTQGRWSSGKLALPPA
;
A
#
# COMPACT_ATOMS: atom_id res chain seq x y z
N MET A 1 17.96 0.02 3.65
CA MET A 1 16.77 -0.77 4.02
C MET A 1 17.17 -2.03 4.80
N LYS A 2 16.30 -2.55 5.66
CA LYS A 2 16.46 -3.82 6.39
C LYS A 2 15.12 -4.57 6.40
N ASP A 3 15.14 -5.88 6.59
CA ASP A 3 13.96 -6.75 6.66
C ASP A 3 13.99 -7.66 7.88
N MET A 4 12.84 -7.83 8.52
CA MET A 4 12.58 -8.84 9.55
C MET A 4 11.55 -9.81 9.01
N ALA A 5 11.87 -11.10 9.04
CA ALA A 5 11.01 -12.18 8.56
C ALA A 5 10.53 -13.04 9.71
N TYR A 6 9.33 -13.60 9.57
CA TYR A 6 8.79 -14.59 10.49
C TYR A 6 8.47 -15.86 9.71
N ASP A 7 9.13 -16.95 10.08
CA ASP A 7 8.86 -18.30 9.58
C ASP A 7 8.28 -19.14 10.73
N LYS A 8 7.21 -19.91 10.50
CA LYS A 8 6.59 -20.76 11.55
C LYS A 8 7.60 -21.70 12.24
N SER A 9 8.60 -22.19 11.51
CA SER A 9 9.62 -23.12 12.03
C SER A 9 10.80 -22.45 12.72
N LYS A 10 11.02 -21.13 12.53
CA LYS A 10 12.20 -20.42 13.04
C LYS A 10 11.86 -19.26 13.97
N GLY A 11 10.60 -18.81 13.99
CA GLY A 11 10.21 -17.55 14.60
C GLY A 11 10.73 -16.36 13.81
N TRP A 12 10.96 -15.25 14.52
CA TRP A 12 11.51 -14.02 13.94
C TRP A 12 13.01 -14.16 13.66
N HIS A 13 13.44 -13.71 12.48
CA HIS A 13 14.85 -13.63 12.11
C HIS A 13 15.11 -12.48 11.13
N GLU A 14 16.37 -12.05 11.04
CA GLU A 14 16.78 -11.11 10.02
C GLU A 14 16.72 -11.76 8.63
N GLY A 15 16.26 -11.00 7.64
CA GLY A 15 16.26 -11.44 6.25
C GLY A 15 17.56 -11.10 5.52
N SER A 16 17.52 -11.17 4.19
CA SER A 16 18.70 -10.97 3.34
C SER A 16 18.76 -9.57 2.70
N LEU A 17 17.71 -8.74 2.83
CA LEU A 17 17.66 -7.41 2.19
C LEU A 17 18.74 -6.49 2.76
N GLY A 18 18.92 -6.50 4.08
CA GLY A 18 19.91 -5.66 4.76
C GLY A 18 21.35 -5.89 4.27
N LYS A 19 21.66 -7.11 3.83
CA LYS A 19 23.00 -7.49 3.32
C LYS A 19 23.33 -6.84 1.98
N LYS A 20 22.32 -6.42 1.20
CA LYS A 20 22.53 -5.77 -0.10
C LYS A 20 22.94 -4.31 0.00
N ARG A 21 22.73 -3.66 1.16
CA ARG A 21 23.08 -2.25 1.40
C ARG A 21 22.53 -1.31 0.32
N PHE A 22 21.29 -1.56 -0.14
CA PHE A 22 20.62 -0.62 -1.04
C PHE A 22 20.43 0.73 -0.33
N MET A 23 21.05 1.75 -0.92
CA MET A 23 21.00 3.12 -0.44
C MET A 23 19.75 3.80 -0.96
N THR A 24 18.98 4.41 -0.07
CA THR A 24 17.73 5.11 -0.36
C THR A 24 17.84 6.55 0.10
N ALA A 25 16.92 7.41 -0.31
CA ALA A 25 16.82 8.74 0.30
C ALA A 25 16.56 8.61 1.81
N PRO A 26 17.10 9.52 2.66
CA PRO A 26 16.85 9.51 4.10
C PRO A 26 15.37 9.66 4.48
N TYR A 27 14.59 10.31 3.60
CA TYR A 27 13.15 10.52 3.76
C TYR A 27 12.28 9.45 3.08
N SER A 28 12.90 8.43 2.49
CA SER A 28 12.16 7.39 1.77
C SER A 28 11.16 6.68 2.68
N LYS A 29 9.92 6.55 2.19
CA LYS A 29 8.95 5.57 2.69
C LYS A 29 9.14 4.22 2.00
N LEU A 30 8.38 3.22 2.42
CA LEU A 30 8.50 1.85 1.92
C LEU A 30 7.12 1.25 1.68
N ALA A 31 6.97 0.56 0.55
CA ALA A 31 5.86 -0.36 0.32
C ALA A 31 6.43 -1.75 0.06
N ALA A 32 5.72 -2.80 0.46
CA ALA A 32 6.08 -4.16 0.13
C ALA A 32 4.85 -5.00 -0.19
N CYS A 33 4.98 -5.90 -1.16
CA CYS A 33 3.93 -6.85 -1.48
C CYS A 33 4.51 -8.24 -1.80
N HIS A 34 3.70 -9.27 -1.52
CA HIS A 34 4.05 -10.66 -1.80
C HIS A 34 3.33 -11.13 -3.07
N LEU A 35 4.09 -11.72 -4.01
CA LEU A 35 3.56 -12.28 -5.25
C LEU A 35 3.35 -13.78 -5.11
N LYS A 36 2.24 -14.29 -5.65
CA LYS A 36 1.99 -15.73 -5.73
C LYS A 36 2.54 -16.24 -7.07
N GLY A 37 3.50 -17.15 -7.04
CA GLY A 37 4.02 -17.83 -8.24
C GLY A 37 5.44 -18.38 -8.05
N PRO A 38 5.90 -19.26 -8.96
CA PRO A 38 7.30 -19.64 -9.03
C PRO A 38 8.12 -18.46 -9.56
N GLY A 39 9.29 -18.22 -9.00
CA GLY A 39 10.30 -17.30 -9.52
C GLY A 39 10.55 -16.08 -8.66
N MET A 40 9.51 -15.48 -8.05
CA MET A 40 9.66 -14.22 -7.31
C MET A 40 8.58 -14.02 -6.25
N THR A 41 9.00 -13.77 -5.01
CA THR A 41 8.09 -13.84 -3.85
C THR A 41 7.77 -12.48 -3.25
N ILE A 42 8.69 -11.52 -3.25
CA ILE A 42 8.48 -10.19 -2.63
C ILE A 42 8.92 -9.07 -3.59
N ARG A 43 8.16 -7.97 -3.58
CA ARG A 43 8.55 -6.66 -4.10
C ARG A 43 8.62 -5.65 -2.98
N VAL A 44 9.61 -4.77 -3.05
CA VAL A 44 9.78 -3.63 -2.18
C VAL A 44 9.97 -2.39 -3.05
N TYR A 45 9.27 -1.33 -2.70
CA TYR A 45 9.34 -0.04 -3.36
C TYR A 45 9.88 0.99 -2.38
N CYS A 46 10.83 1.79 -2.82
CA CYS A 46 11.42 2.85 -2.02
C CYS A 46 11.80 4.03 -2.91
N GLN A 47 12.10 5.17 -2.30
CA GLN A 47 12.53 6.37 -2.99
C GLN A 47 14.05 6.51 -2.94
N MET A 48 14.64 6.77 -4.11
CA MET A 48 16.07 7.00 -4.29
C MET A 48 16.43 8.46 -4.02
N ALA A 49 17.72 8.76 -3.89
CA ALA A 49 18.21 10.12 -3.62
C ALA A 49 17.83 11.14 -4.72
N ASP A 50 17.62 10.68 -5.96
CA ASP A 50 17.13 11.47 -7.09
C ASP A 50 15.60 11.62 -7.09
N SER A 51 14.92 11.20 -6.02
CA SER A 51 13.46 11.21 -5.83
C SER A 51 12.67 10.29 -6.76
N THR A 52 13.33 9.37 -7.48
CA THR A 52 12.65 8.32 -8.23
C THR A 52 12.21 7.16 -7.35
N ILE A 53 11.15 6.45 -7.75
CA ILE A 53 10.68 5.23 -7.07
C ILE A 53 11.35 4.00 -7.68
N GLN A 54 12.05 3.24 -6.85
CA GLN A 54 12.79 2.05 -7.26
C GLN A 54 12.12 0.79 -6.72
N GLU A 55 11.86 -0.16 -7.62
CA GLU A 55 11.47 -1.53 -7.31
C GLU A 55 12.72 -2.37 -6.99
N TYR A 56 12.66 -3.11 -5.90
CA TYR A 56 13.55 -4.22 -5.58
C TYR A 56 12.72 -5.46 -5.36
N GLY A 57 13.30 -6.63 -5.55
CA GLY A 57 12.61 -7.86 -5.15
C GLY A 57 13.50 -9.07 -5.21
N VAL A 58 12.93 -10.15 -4.71
CA VAL A 58 13.66 -11.37 -4.39
C VAL A 58 13.18 -12.52 -5.24
N LYS A 59 14.12 -13.13 -5.96
CA LYS A 59 13.88 -14.32 -6.78
C LYS A 59 13.89 -15.60 -5.94
N ASP A 60 13.56 -16.73 -6.56
CA ASP A 60 13.52 -18.06 -5.92
C ASP A 60 14.86 -18.46 -5.28
N ASP A 61 15.97 -17.99 -5.83
CA ASP A 61 17.32 -18.19 -5.28
C ASP A 61 17.60 -17.33 -4.03
N ARG A 62 16.59 -16.59 -3.56
CA ARG A 62 16.63 -15.66 -2.42
C ARG A 62 17.57 -14.48 -2.62
N ASN A 63 17.97 -14.21 -3.86
CA ASN A 63 18.75 -13.03 -4.19
C ASN A 63 17.84 -11.85 -4.46
N TRP A 64 18.10 -10.78 -3.72
CA TRP A 64 17.52 -9.47 -3.97
C TRP A 64 18.21 -8.80 -5.15
N GLU A 65 17.40 -8.27 -6.05
CA GLU A 65 17.83 -7.56 -7.26
C GLU A 65 17.14 -6.21 -7.39
N LYS A 66 17.83 -5.29 -8.06
CA LYS A 66 17.25 -4.03 -8.52
C LYS A 66 16.38 -4.32 -9.74
N MET A 67 15.13 -3.87 -9.71
CA MET A 67 14.18 -4.05 -10.81
C MET A 67 13.80 -2.69 -11.43
N THR A 68 12.55 -2.50 -11.79
CA THR A 68 12.08 -1.36 -12.55
C THR A 68 12.19 -0.07 -11.74
N ASN A 69 12.61 1.01 -12.38
CA ASN A 69 12.43 2.35 -11.83
C ASN A 69 11.10 2.91 -12.35
N LEU A 70 10.22 3.33 -11.45
CA LEU A 70 8.87 3.78 -11.79
C LEU A 70 8.81 5.29 -12.10
N GLY A 71 9.96 5.96 -12.17
CA GLY A 71 10.09 7.37 -12.51
C GLY A 71 10.06 8.29 -11.29
N SER A 72 9.93 9.59 -11.56
CA SER A 72 9.94 10.66 -10.57
C SER A 72 8.75 10.59 -9.62
N ALA A 73 8.97 11.01 -8.39
CA ALA A 73 7.93 11.22 -7.40
C ALA A 73 8.25 12.43 -6.53
N MET A 74 7.26 12.90 -5.76
CA MET A 74 7.46 13.92 -4.74
C MET A 74 8.50 13.44 -3.71
N PRO A 75 9.53 14.24 -3.37
CA PRO A 75 10.48 13.88 -2.32
C PRO A 75 9.79 13.66 -0.97
N GLY A 76 9.91 12.45 -0.41
CA GLY A 76 9.27 12.04 0.83
C GLY A 76 7.83 11.55 0.67
N THR A 77 7.39 11.24 -0.55
CA THR A 77 6.09 10.62 -0.79
C THR A 77 5.94 9.34 0.04
N ASP A 78 4.74 9.09 0.55
CA ASP A 78 4.37 7.74 0.96
C ASP A 78 4.21 6.84 -0.27
N ILE A 79 4.34 5.53 -0.04
CA ILE A 79 4.26 4.53 -1.11
C ILE A 79 3.34 3.43 -0.61
N ALA A 80 2.30 3.12 -1.38
CA ALA A 80 1.42 1.99 -1.13
C ALA A 80 1.49 1.03 -2.31
N CYS A 81 1.41 -0.28 -2.05
CA CYS A 81 1.31 -1.26 -3.13
C CYS A 81 0.38 -2.41 -2.77
N THR A 82 -0.30 -2.95 -3.77
CA THR A 82 -1.13 -4.15 -3.64
C THR A 82 -0.96 -5.07 -4.83
N VAL A 83 -1.31 -6.35 -4.63
CA VAL A 83 -1.26 -7.39 -5.67
C VAL A 83 -2.67 -7.92 -5.90
N LEU A 84 -3.13 -7.86 -7.15
CA LEU A 84 -4.43 -8.40 -7.52
C LEU A 84 -4.30 -9.93 -7.57
N LYS A 85 -5.23 -10.64 -6.91
CA LYS A 85 -5.20 -12.10 -6.78
C LYS A 85 -5.77 -12.78 -8.04
N THR A 86 -5.20 -12.46 -9.20
CA THR A 86 -5.52 -13.08 -10.49
C THR A 86 -4.61 -14.28 -10.77
N SER A 87 -4.87 -15.01 -11.86
CA SER A 87 -4.02 -16.13 -12.30
C SER A 87 -2.59 -15.70 -12.63
N GLU A 88 -2.43 -14.48 -13.12
CA GLU A 88 -1.13 -13.85 -13.38
C GLU A 88 -0.87 -12.71 -12.38
N PRO A 89 0.39 -12.43 -11.99
CA PRO A 89 0.69 -11.35 -11.07
C PRO A 89 0.36 -9.98 -11.68
N LYS A 90 -0.49 -9.22 -10.97
CA LYS A 90 -0.77 -7.82 -11.27
C LYS A 90 -0.50 -6.97 -10.04
N ILE A 91 0.27 -5.90 -10.21
CA ILE A 91 0.68 -5.02 -9.11
C ILE A 91 0.15 -3.62 -9.37
N ARG A 92 -0.29 -2.94 -8.31
CA ARG A 92 -0.59 -1.51 -8.33
C ARG A 92 0.27 -0.85 -7.28
N VAL A 93 0.89 0.27 -7.64
CA VAL A 93 1.71 1.09 -6.75
C VAL A 93 1.20 2.52 -6.80
N TYR A 94 0.96 3.10 -5.64
CA TYR A 94 0.45 4.45 -5.48
C TYR A 94 1.50 5.30 -4.78
N PHE A 95 1.76 6.49 -5.32
CA PHE A 95 2.63 7.49 -4.72
C PHE A 95 2.28 8.87 -5.26
N GLN A 96 2.71 9.91 -4.55
CA GLN A 96 2.47 11.30 -4.91
C GLN A 96 3.49 11.78 -5.93
N HIS A 97 3.00 12.37 -7.02
CA HIS A 97 3.76 13.10 -8.03
C HIS A 97 3.67 14.61 -7.77
N MET A 98 4.74 15.35 -8.08
CA MET A 98 4.80 16.80 -7.86
C MET A 98 3.70 17.58 -8.60
N GLU A 99 3.31 17.11 -9.78
CA GLU A 99 2.37 17.83 -10.66
C GLU A 99 0.93 17.28 -10.62
N HIS A 100 0.79 15.98 -10.31
CA HIS A 100 -0.44 15.24 -10.56
C HIS A 100 -1.18 14.77 -9.30
N GLY A 101 -0.66 15.05 -8.10
CA GLY A 101 -1.22 14.48 -6.87
C GLY A 101 -0.83 13.01 -6.73
N ILE A 102 -1.70 12.17 -6.16
CA ILE A 102 -1.44 10.72 -6.07
C ILE A 102 -1.68 10.10 -7.46
N ILE A 103 -0.70 9.34 -7.94
CA ILE A 103 -0.76 8.61 -9.21
C ILE A 103 -0.70 7.10 -8.98
N GLU A 104 -1.11 6.34 -9.98
CA GLU A 104 -1.04 4.89 -10.02
C GLU A 104 -0.03 4.42 -11.06
N LYS A 105 0.85 3.50 -10.68
CA LYS A 105 1.66 2.69 -11.60
C LYS A 105 1.13 1.26 -11.56
N CYS A 106 0.89 0.70 -12.73
CA CYS A 106 0.33 -0.62 -12.91
C CYS A 106 1.38 -1.55 -13.52
N TYR A 107 1.54 -2.72 -12.95
CA TYR A 107 2.20 -3.84 -13.60
C TYR A 107 1.17 -4.91 -13.92
N ASP A 108 1.09 -5.28 -15.20
CA ASP A 108 0.41 -6.50 -15.63
C ASP A 108 1.43 -7.33 -16.42
N SER A 109 1.58 -8.61 -16.09
CA SER A 109 2.51 -9.58 -16.72
C SER A 109 2.61 -9.49 -18.25
N LYS A 110 1.49 -9.22 -18.93
CA LYS A 110 1.39 -9.11 -20.40
C LYS A 110 1.67 -7.71 -20.96
N HIS A 111 1.64 -6.69 -20.11
CA HIS A 111 1.75 -5.28 -20.52
C HIS A 111 2.91 -4.53 -19.85
N SER A 112 3.69 -5.21 -19.00
CA SER A 112 4.75 -4.60 -18.19
C SER A 112 4.22 -3.46 -17.31
N TRP A 113 5.09 -2.54 -16.92
CA TRP A 113 4.74 -1.33 -16.18
C TRP A 113 4.15 -0.25 -17.09
N TYR A 114 3.05 0.36 -16.66
CA TYR A 114 2.37 1.46 -17.34
C TYR A 114 1.67 2.41 -16.34
N ASP A 115 1.26 3.58 -16.81
CA ASP A 115 0.51 4.55 -16.00
C ASP A 115 -0.95 4.12 -15.86
N GLY A 116 -1.43 4.08 -14.62
CA GLY A 116 -2.81 3.75 -14.30
C GLY A 116 -3.79 4.88 -14.60
N ALA A 117 -5.08 4.56 -14.52
CA ALA A 117 -6.16 5.51 -14.76
C ALA A 117 -6.58 6.30 -13.51
N ALA A 118 -6.06 5.93 -12.34
CA ALA A 118 -6.44 6.57 -11.08
C ALA A 118 -6.05 8.06 -11.08
N LYS A 119 -7.04 8.91 -10.79
CA LYS A 119 -6.86 10.36 -10.63
C LYS A 119 -7.40 10.76 -9.27
N PHE A 120 -6.49 11.07 -8.36
CA PHE A 120 -6.82 11.52 -7.02
C PHE A 120 -6.93 13.05 -6.99
N PRO A 121 -7.69 13.63 -6.04
CA PRO A 121 -7.62 15.05 -5.78
C PRO A 121 -6.19 15.46 -5.39
N LYS A 122 -5.84 16.74 -5.62
CA LYS A 122 -4.59 17.30 -5.10
C LYS A 122 -4.69 17.39 -3.57
N VAL A 123 -3.70 16.84 -2.89
CA VAL A 123 -3.61 16.80 -1.42
C VAL A 123 -2.28 17.39 -0.96
N GLN A 124 -2.14 17.63 0.34
CA GLN A 124 -0.92 18.17 0.92
C GLN A 124 0.32 17.32 0.59
N PRO A 125 1.52 17.94 0.53
CA PRO A 125 2.75 17.20 0.29
C PRO A 125 2.98 16.10 1.32
N ARG A 126 3.44 14.94 0.86
CA ARG A 126 3.80 13.77 1.69
C ARG A 126 2.64 13.24 2.51
N THR A 127 1.44 13.29 1.91
CA THR A 127 0.26 12.56 2.41
C THR A 127 0.63 11.10 2.67
N SER A 128 0.09 10.52 3.74
CA SER A 128 0.12 9.07 3.91
C SER A 128 -0.82 8.42 2.90
N ILE A 129 -0.43 7.24 2.43
CA ILE A 129 -1.15 6.45 1.42
C ILE A 129 -1.10 5.00 1.89
N ALA A 130 -2.25 4.34 1.92
CA ALA A 130 -2.35 2.90 2.10
C ALA A 130 -3.29 2.32 1.05
N CYS A 131 -3.06 1.09 0.61
CA CYS A 131 -3.97 0.44 -0.32
C CYS A 131 -4.15 -1.03 -0.01
N THR A 132 -5.30 -1.56 -0.40
CA THR A 132 -5.58 -2.99 -0.38
C THR A 132 -6.43 -3.37 -1.58
N SER A 133 -6.39 -4.64 -1.95
CA SER A 133 -7.25 -5.18 -3.01
C SER A 133 -7.83 -6.53 -2.64
N TYR A 134 -8.99 -6.81 -3.22
CA TYR A 134 -9.72 -8.05 -3.05
C TYR A 134 -10.41 -8.45 -4.35
N MET A 135 -10.80 -9.72 -4.46
CA MET A 135 -11.52 -10.25 -5.62
C MET A 135 -12.93 -10.65 -5.16
N THR A 136 -13.96 -10.11 -5.81
CA THR A 136 -15.34 -10.56 -5.64
C THR A 136 -15.74 -11.39 -6.85
N GLY A 137 -15.98 -12.69 -6.66
CA GLY A 137 -16.22 -13.62 -7.78
C GLY A 137 -14.95 -13.89 -8.61
N SER A 138 -15.12 -14.33 -9.87
CA SER A 138 -14.00 -14.72 -10.75
C SER A 138 -13.21 -13.53 -11.29
N ASP A 139 -13.87 -12.39 -11.57
CA ASP A 139 -13.27 -11.34 -12.41
C ASP A 139 -13.41 -9.91 -11.86
N THR A 140 -14.17 -9.69 -10.78
CA THR A 140 -14.32 -8.33 -10.24
C THR A 140 -13.20 -8.05 -9.23
N VAL A 141 -12.33 -7.12 -9.60
CA VAL A 141 -11.28 -6.60 -8.73
C VAL A 141 -11.83 -5.40 -7.96
N GLY A 142 -11.77 -5.46 -6.64
CA GLY A 142 -11.93 -4.29 -5.79
C GLY A 142 -10.58 -3.76 -5.32
N ILE A 143 -10.33 -2.46 -5.47
CA ILE A 143 -9.17 -1.77 -4.90
C ILE A 143 -9.66 -0.62 -4.03
N ARG A 144 -9.04 -0.45 -2.87
CA ARG A 144 -9.26 0.68 -1.99
C ARG A 144 -7.93 1.35 -1.71
N VAL A 145 -7.90 2.68 -1.87
CA VAL A 145 -6.73 3.50 -1.57
C VAL A 145 -7.14 4.56 -0.57
N PHE A 146 -6.55 4.49 0.61
CA PHE A 146 -6.75 5.44 1.69
C PHE A 146 -5.63 6.47 1.67
N PHE A 147 -5.99 7.73 1.90
CA PHE A 147 -5.04 8.82 1.95
C PHE A 147 -5.55 9.88 2.92
N ASN A 148 -4.64 10.64 3.55
CA ASN A 148 -5.08 11.74 4.39
C ASN A 148 -5.22 13.03 3.58
N ALA A 149 -6.26 13.80 3.85
CA ALA A 149 -6.46 15.14 3.34
C ALA A 149 -6.70 16.06 4.53
N ALA A 150 -5.73 16.95 4.80
CA ALA A 150 -5.72 17.77 6.02
C ALA A 150 -5.86 16.92 7.30
N ASN A 151 -7.00 17.01 7.99
CA ASN A 151 -7.32 16.36 9.26
C ASN A 151 -8.26 15.15 9.10
N MET A 152 -8.42 14.63 7.88
CA MET A 152 -9.28 13.49 7.60
C MET A 152 -8.53 12.40 6.83
N VAL A 153 -8.90 11.14 7.06
CA VAL A 153 -8.59 10.03 6.15
C VAL A 153 -9.78 9.82 5.22
N LEU A 154 -9.48 9.79 3.91
CA LEU A 154 -10.41 9.60 2.81
C LEU A 154 -10.10 8.30 2.07
N GLU A 155 -10.98 7.90 1.16
CA GLU A 155 -10.83 6.71 0.33
C GLU A 155 -11.16 6.99 -1.13
N MET A 156 -10.36 6.44 -2.05
CA MET A 156 -10.76 6.17 -3.43
C MET A 156 -11.01 4.68 -3.61
N VAL A 157 -12.05 4.35 -4.37
CA VAL A 157 -12.47 2.98 -4.64
C VAL A 157 -12.41 2.71 -6.14
N TYR A 158 -11.89 1.55 -6.50
CA TYR A 158 -12.07 0.94 -7.81
C TYR A 158 -12.88 -0.34 -7.64
N ASP A 159 -13.98 -0.45 -8.37
CA ASP A 159 -14.96 -1.54 -8.26
C ASP A 159 -14.94 -2.52 -9.45
N GLY A 160 -13.93 -2.41 -10.31
CA GLY A 160 -13.83 -3.17 -11.57
C GLY A 160 -14.19 -2.34 -12.79
N MET A 161 -14.86 -1.19 -12.63
CA MET A 161 -15.26 -0.33 -13.74
C MET A 161 -14.54 1.02 -13.74
N SER A 162 -14.63 1.75 -12.62
CA SER A 162 -14.12 3.12 -12.55
C SER A 162 -13.62 3.49 -11.16
N TRP A 163 -12.76 4.51 -11.11
CA TRP A 163 -12.33 5.11 -9.85
C TRP A 163 -13.38 6.12 -9.38
N THR A 164 -13.83 5.98 -8.14
CA THR A 164 -14.79 6.87 -7.48
C THR A 164 -14.33 7.22 -6.07
N GLU A 165 -14.85 8.33 -5.53
CA GLU A 165 -14.70 8.65 -4.11
C GLU A 165 -15.46 7.61 -3.27
N GLY A 166 -14.78 7.06 -2.27
CA GLY A 166 -15.35 6.11 -1.32
C GLY A 166 -16.19 6.80 -0.25
N HIS A 167 -16.97 6.01 0.47
CA HIS A 167 -17.77 6.51 1.59
C HIS A 167 -16.95 6.67 2.89
N PHE A 168 -15.69 6.20 2.92
CA PHE A 168 -14.86 6.32 4.12
C PHE A 168 -14.38 7.75 4.36
N HIS A 169 -14.74 8.28 5.52
CA HIS A 169 -14.34 9.59 6.01
C HIS A 169 -14.16 9.48 7.53
N ALA A 170 -12.98 9.80 8.05
CA ALA A 170 -12.73 9.78 9.49
C ALA A 170 -11.71 10.84 9.90
N ASP A 171 -11.94 11.50 11.03
CA ASP A 171 -11.01 12.48 11.59
C ASP A 171 -9.70 11.80 12.02
N CYS A 172 -8.59 12.47 11.77
CA CYS A 172 -7.26 12.01 12.16
C CYS A 172 -6.38 13.14 12.68
N ILE A 173 -5.34 12.78 13.43
CA ILE A 173 -4.32 13.76 13.82
C ILE A 173 -3.51 14.21 12.59
N PRO A 174 -2.96 15.43 12.59
CA PRO A 174 -2.06 15.88 11.53
C PRO A 174 -0.87 14.93 11.35
N GLY A 175 -0.61 14.52 10.11
CA GLY A 175 0.53 13.66 9.77
C GLY A 175 0.36 12.19 10.15
N THR A 176 -0.85 11.72 10.48
CA THR A 176 -1.09 10.29 10.71
C THR A 176 -0.54 9.44 9.58
N GLN A 177 -0.02 8.26 9.93
CA GLN A 177 0.23 7.21 8.94
C GLN A 177 -1.00 6.31 8.85
N ILE A 178 -1.18 5.66 7.71
CA ILE A 178 -2.33 4.79 7.44
C ILE A 178 -1.82 3.40 7.09
N ALA A 179 -2.48 2.37 7.61
CA ALA A 179 -2.35 1.00 7.14
C ALA A 179 -3.74 0.41 6.88
N CYS A 180 -3.85 -0.49 5.91
CA CYS A 180 -5.10 -1.19 5.65
C CYS A 180 -4.87 -2.64 5.24
N ILE A 181 -5.85 -3.48 5.51
CA ILE A 181 -5.89 -4.88 5.08
C ILE A 181 -7.30 -5.23 4.61
N SER A 182 -7.40 -6.24 3.75
CA SER A 182 -8.69 -6.80 3.37
C SER A 182 -8.64 -8.31 3.17
N TRP A 183 -9.79 -8.94 3.38
CA TRP A 183 -10.03 -10.35 3.06
C TRP A 183 -11.45 -10.54 2.52
N ILE A 184 -11.75 -11.75 2.05
CA ILE A 184 -13.09 -12.13 1.62
C ILE A 184 -13.73 -12.96 2.73
N HIS A 185 -14.94 -12.61 3.13
CA HIS A 185 -15.77 -13.35 4.07
C HIS A 185 -17.11 -13.70 3.39
N GLY A 186 -17.25 -14.96 2.97
CA GLY A 186 -18.36 -15.37 2.10
C GLY A 186 -18.25 -14.72 0.72
N SER A 187 -19.28 -13.97 0.30
CA SER A 187 -19.31 -13.22 -0.96
C SER A 187 -18.94 -11.74 -0.82
N HIS A 188 -18.63 -11.28 0.41
CA HIS A 188 -18.39 -9.86 0.68
C HIS A 188 -16.93 -9.63 1.11
N PRO A 189 -16.33 -8.50 0.72
CA PRO A 189 -15.05 -8.11 1.29
C PRO A 189 -15.23 -7.62 2.73
N ASP A 190 -14.18 -7.78 3.50
CA ASP A 190 -13.96 -7.13 4.78
C ASP A 190 -12.70 -6.27 4.66
N VAL A 191 -12.75 -5.05 5.19
CA VAL A 191 -11.62 -4.12 5.17
C VAL A 191 -11.39 -3.60 6.58
N ARG A 192 -10.13 -3.44 6.96
CA ARG A 192 -9.73 -2.74 8.19
C ARG A 192 -8.76 -1.64 7.84
N VAL A 193 -8.89 -0.50 8.50
CA VAL A 193 -8.01 0.66 8.33
C VAL A 193 -7.53 1.09 9.71
N TYR A 194 -6.23 1.37 9.81
CA TYR A 194 -5.55 1.70 11.04
C TYR A 194 -4.81 3.03 10.88
N PHE A 195 -5.06 3.96 11.80
CA PHE A 195 -4.42 5.27 11.84
C PHE A 195 -4.63 5.90 13.22
N GLN A 196 -4.01 7.06 13.49
CA GLN A 196 -4.19 7.77 14.75
C GLN A 196 -5.32 8.80 14.62
N ALA A 197 -6.41 8.59 15.36
CA ALA A 197 -7.56 9.50 15.42
C ALA A 197 -7.52 10.46 16.63
N GLY A 198 -6.44 10.42 17.42
CA GLY A 198 -6.28 11.27 18.62
C GLY A 198 -6.87 10.67 19.91
N HIS A 199 -7.38 9.44 19.85
CA HIS A 199 -7.74 8.68 21.04
C HIS A 199 -6.50 8.45 21.90
N GLU A 200 -6.65 8.70 23.20
CA GLU A 200 -5.56 8.61 24.18
C GLU A 200 -4.28 9.32 23.72
N ILE A 201 -4.46 10.45 23.02
CA ILE A 201 -3.43 11.29 22.40
C ILE A 201 -2.72 10.60 21.21
N SER A 202 -2.27 9.36 21.40
CA SER A 202 -1.40 8.66 20.44
C SER A 202 -1.84 7.23 20.10
N ALA A 203 -2.96 6.74 20.62
CA ALA A 203 -3.39 5.38 20.32
C ALA A 203 -3.76 5.20 18.83
N ILE A 204 -3.53 4.00 18.32
CA ILE A 204 -3.95 3.61 16.97
C ILE A 204 -5.41 3.17 17.03
N THR A 205 -6.21 3.71 16.14
CA THR A 205 -7.64 3.44 15.98
C THR A 205 -7.86 2.54 14.78
N GLU A 206 -8.79 1.60 14.91
CA GLU A 206 -9.27 0.73 13.85
C GLU A 206 -10.65 1.19 13.36
N TYR A 207 -10.81 1.25 12.04
CA TYR A 207 -12.11 1.31 11.38
C TYR A 207 -12.36 0.02 10.61
N VAL A 208 -13.63 -0.38 10.57
CA VAL A 208 -14.09 -1.66 10.06
C VAL A 208 -15.08 -1.44 8.94
N TRP A 209 -14.83 -2.04 7.78
CA TRP A 209 -15.84 -2.22 6.74
C TRP A 209 -16.25 -3.68 6.69
N THR A 210 -17.51 -3.94 7.00
CA THR A 210 -18.11 -5.28 6.97
C THR A 210 -19.53 -5.14 6.43
N GLN A 211 -19.95 -6.05 5.54
CA GLN A 211 -21.31 -6.04 4.96
C GLN A 211 -21.71 -4.68 4.33
N GLY A 212 -20.78 -4.02 3.64
CA GLY A 212 -21.10 -2.80 2.91
C GLY A 212 -21.04 -1.51 3.72
N ARG A 213 -20.73 -1.55 5.02
CA ARG A 213 -20.80 -0.38 5.90
C ARG A 213 -19.53 -0.18 6.70
N TRP A 214 -19.14 1.09 6.85
CA TRP A 214 -18.07 1.50 7.76
C TRP A 214 -18.62 1.69 9.18
N SER A 215 -17.85 1.24 10.16
CA SER A 215 -18.08 1.51 11.59
C SER A 215 -16.75 1.64 12.32
N SER A 216 -16.76 2.26 13.49
CA SER A 216 -15.62 2.22 14.41
C SER A 216 -15.36 0.78 14.84
N GLY A 217 -14.09 0.36 14.80
CA GLY A 217 -13.60 -0.86 15.43
C GLY A 217 -13.08 -0.54 16.82
N LYS A 218 -11.84 -0.93 17.10
CA LYS A 218 -11.15 -0.56 18.34
C LYS A 218 -10.70 0.91 18.31
N LEU A 219 -11.12 1.69 19.31
CA LEU A 219 -10.69 3.10 19.43
C LEU A 219 -9.22 3.25 19.80
N ALA A 220 -8.71 2.32 20.61
CA ALA A 220 -7.31 2.21 21.00
C ALA A 220 -6.85 0.75 20.89
N LEU A 221 -5.90 0.48 20.00
CA LEU A 221 -5.23 -0.82 19.90
C LEU A 221 -4.24 -1.00 21.06
N PRO A 222 -4.03 -2.24 21.55
CA PRO A 222 -2.96 -2.51 22.50
C PRO A 222 -1.59 -2.00 22.00
N PRO A 223 -0.71 -1.53 22.90
CA PRO A 223 -0.77 -1.64 24.35
C PRO A 223 -1.35 -0.40 25.05
N ALA A 224 -2.10 0.45 24.34
CA ALA A 224 -2.75 1.62 24.92
C ALA A 224 -3.50 1.28 26.22
#